data_AF-A0A938MUW2-F1
#
_entry.id   AF-A0A938MUW2-F1
#
_cell.length_a   1.000
_cell.length_b   1.000
_cell.length_c   1.000
_cell.angle_alpha   90.00
_cell.angle_beta   90.00
_cell.angle_gamma   90.00
#
_symmetry.space_group_name_H-M   'P 1'
#
loop_
_entity.id
_entity.type
_entity.pdbx_description
1 polymer ?
#
loop_
_entity_poly.entity_id
_entity_poly.type
_entity_poly.pdbx_seq_one_letter_code
_entity_poly.pdbx_strand_id
1 'polypeptide(L)'
;MTARIIDRGRGPEIEGTRITVYDVVDYWRKGWQHDQIAGLFRLPPDDVQEAIRYIEQHHDEVMAEYQKILDRHRSYEYPADVKERLRRNREKFQARLAELQAT
;
A
#
# COMPACT_ATOMS: atom_id res chain seq x y z
N MET A 1 -17.94 -15.75 7.59
CA MET A 1 -17.06 -15.57 8.75
C MET A 1 -16.24 -14.34 8.46
N THR A 2 -16.25 -13.35 9.36
CA THR A 2 -15.39 -12.16 9.26
C THR A 2 -13.98 -12.51 9.76
N ALA A 3 -12.96 -12.11 9.02
CA ALA A 3 -11.57 -12.24 9.43
C ALA A 3 -11.27 -11.34 10.64
N ARG A 4 -10.39 -11.81 11.53
CA ARG A 4 -9.89 -11.00 12.66
C ARG A 4 -8.79 -10.07 12.18
N ILE A 5 -8.60 -8.96 12.88
CA ILE A 5 -7.39 -8.15 12.75
C ILE A 5 -6.36 -8.65 13.75
N ILE A 6 -5.18 -9.01 13.26
CA ILE A 6 -4.05 -9.51 14.05
C ILE A 6 -2.80 -8.68 13.77
N ASP A 7 -1.76 -8.77 14.60
CA ASP A 7 -0.47 -8.15 14.32
C ASP A 7 0.65 -9.19 14.39
N ARG A 8 1.46 -9.27 13.33
CA ARG A 8 2.60 -10.19 13.22
C ARG A 8 3.95 -9.46 13.09
N GLY A 9 4.00 -8.19 13.49
CA GLY A 9 5.20 -7.35 13.48
C GLY A 9 5.33 -6.43 12.27
N ARG A 10 4.32 -6.38 11.39
CA ARG A 10 4.24 -5.41 10.28
C ARG A 10 3.09 -4.41 10.44
N GLY A 11 2.42 -4.45 11.59
CA GLY A 11 1.21 -3.69 11.90
C GLY A 11 -0.06 -4.53 11.76
N PRO A 12 -1.23 -3.97 12.15
CA PRO A 12 -2.51 -4.67 12.13
C PRO A 12 -2.88 -5.13 10.71
N GLU A 13 -3.23 -6.40 10.55
CA GLU A 13 -3.49 -7.06 9.28
C GLU A 13 -4.73 -7.96 9.33
N ILE A 14 -5.40 -8.10 8.18
CA ILE A 14 -6.51 -9.02 8.01
C ILE A 14 -5.97 -10.45 8.09
N GLU A 15 -6.44 -11.23 9.06
CA GLU A 15 -6.00 -12.61 9.32
C GLU A 15 -6.11 -13.47 8.06
N GLY A 16 -5.05 -14.24 7.79
CA GLY A 16 -4.95 -15.07 6.59
C GLY A 16 -4.41 -14.33 5.35
N THR A 17 -4.14 -13.02 5.45
CA THR A 17 -3.63 -12.22 4.34
C THR A 17 -2.34 -11.48 4.68
N ARG A 18 -1.72 -10.90 3.64
CA ARG A 18 -0.65 -9.92 3.81
C ARG A 18 -1.11 -8.46 3.87
N ILE A 19 -2.43 -8.21 3.86
CA ILE A 19 -3.03 -6.89 3.72
C ILE A 19 -3.21 -6.27 5.10
N THR A 20 -2.52 -5.15 5.32
CA THR A 20 -2.57 -4.36 6.54
C THR A 20 -3.75 -3.40 6.52
N VAL A 21 -4.15 -2.91 7.69
CA VAL A 21 -5.13 -1.82 7.79
C VAL A 21 -4.63 -0.56 7.07
N TYR A 22 -3.31 -0.36 6.99
CA TYR A 22 -2.70 0.76 6.26
C TYR A 22 -2.93 0.67 4.75
N ASP A 23 -2.92 -0.53 4.18
CA ASP A 23 -3.26 -0.75 2.76
C ASP A 23 -4.73 -0.37 2.48
N VAL A 24 -5.62 -0.60 3.45
CA VAL A 24 -7.05 -0.22 3.37
C VAL A 24 -7.24 1.29 3.52
N VAL A 25 -6.47 1.93 4.41
CA VAL A 25 -6.50 3.38 4.67
C VAL A 25 -6.33 4.20 3.37
N ASP A 26 -5.46 3.77 2.44
CA ASP A 26 -5.23 4.45 1.16
C ASP A 26 -6.50 4.66 0.32
N TYR A 27 -7.49 3.77 0.45
CA TYR A 27 -8.73 3.78 -0.32
C TYR A 27 -9.90 4.29 0.51
N TRP A 28 -10.01 3.85 1.76
CA TRP A 28 -11.05 4.29 2.67
C TRP A 28 -11.09 5.81 2.81
N ARG A 29 -9.91 6.44 2.96
CA ARG A 29 -9.78 7.92 3.00
C ARG A 29 -10.23 8.64 1.73
N LYS A 30 -10.21 7.95 0.60
CA LYS A 30 -10.69 8.45 -0.70
C LYS A 30 -12.19 8.22 -0.89
N GLY A 31 -12.90 7.77 0.14
CA GLY A 31 -14.34 7.51 0.12
C GLY A 31 -14.74 6.21 -0.57
N TRP A 32 -13.80 5.29 -0.79
CA TRP A 32 -14.11 4.00 -1.40
C TRP A 32 -14.94 3.17 -0.42
N GLN A 33 -15.97 2.53 -0.95
CA GLN A 33 -16.82 1.59 -0.20
C GLN A 33 -16.09 0.24 -0.02
N HIS A 34 -16.44 -0.49 1.05
CA HIS A 34 -15.80 -1.76 1.39
C HIS A 34 -15.83 -2.76 0.22
N ASP A 35 -16.90 -2.81 -0.56
CA ASP A 35 -17.05 -3.66 -1.75
C ASP A 35 -16.01 -3.36 -2.83
N GLN A 36 -15.70 -2.08 -3.04
CA GLN A 36 -14.76 -1.64 -4.07
C GLN A 36 -13.33 -2.01 -3.66
N ILE A 37 -13.01 -1.81 -2.39
CA ILE A 37 -11.72 -2.18 -1.79
C ILE A 37 -11.56 -3.71 -1.79
N ALA A 38 -12.62 -4.44 -1.46
CA ALA A 38 -12.64 -5.90 -1.51
C ALA A 38 -12.44 -6.44 -2.92
N GLY A 39 -13.09 -5.83 -3.93
CA GLY A 39 -12.87 -6.15 -5.33
C GLY A 39 -11.42 -5.93 -5.77
N LEU A 40 -10.80 -4.84 -5.33
CA LEU A 40 -9.39 -4.55 -5.62
C LEU A 40 -8.44 -5.58 -5.00
N PHE A 41 -8.64 -5.90 -3.72
CA PHE A 41 -7.78 -6.83 -2.99
C PHE A 41 -8.14 -8.31 -3.19
N ARG A 42 -9.23 -8.59 -3.90
CA ARG A 42 -9.81 -9.94 -4.05
C ARG A 42 -10.09 -10.60 -2.70
N LEU A 43 -10.67 -9.83 -1.78
CA LEU A 43 -11.06 -10.27 -0.45
C LEU A 43 -12.58 -10.39 -0.33
N PRO A 44 -13.09 -11.15 0.66
CA PRO A 44 -14.47 -11.03 1.09
C PRO A 44 -14.80 -9.60 1.54
N PRO A 45 -15.92 -9.00 1.12
CA PRO A 45 -16.32 -7.65 1.54
C PRO A 45 -16.41 -7.49 3.06
N ASP A 46 -16.89 -8.53 3.76
CA ASP A 46 -17.01 -8.56 5.22
C ASP A 46 -15.66 -8.40 5.93
N ASP A 47 -14.57 -8.95 5.37
CA ASP A 47 -13.22 -8.84 5.95
C ASP A 47 -12.68 -7.41 5.82
N VAL A 48 -12.97 -6.76 4.71
CA VAL A 48 -12.63 -5.35 4.50
C VAL A 48 -13.48 -4.44 5.40
N GLN A 49 -14.76 -4.77 5.58
CA GLN A 49 -15.63 -4.05 6.50
C GLN A 49 -15.12 -4.14 7.94
N GLU A 50 -14.59 -5.29 8.36
CA GLU A 50 -13.95 -5.45 9.68
C GLU A 50 -12.66 -4.61 9.79
N ALA A 51 -11.85 -4.57 8.73
CA ALA A 51 -10.67 -3.72 8.69
C ALA A 51 -11.02 -2.22 8.79
N ILE A 52 -12.07 -1.77 8.10
CA ILE A 52 -12.58 -0.39 8.22
C ILE A 52 -13.07 -0.11 9.64
N ARG A 53 -13.82 -1.03 10.25
CA ARG A 53 -14.28 -0.87 11.63
C ARG A 53 -13.11 -0.77 12.60
N TYR A 54 -12.06 -1.57 12.42
CA TYR A 54 -10.84 -1.46 13.20
C TYR A 54 -10.16 -0.10 13.02
N ILE A 55 -10.05 0.39 11.77
CA ILE A 55 -9.50 1.73 11.48
C ILE A 55 -10.30 2.81 12.20
N GLU A 56 -11.63 2.74 12.19
CA GLU A 56 -12.50 3.73 12.85
C GLU A 56 -12.36 3.67 14.39
N GLN A 57 -12.27 2.48 14.97
CA GLN A 57 -12.11 2.29 16.42
C GLN A 57 -10.72 2.72 16.93
N HIS A 58 -9.69 2.60 16.10
CA HIS A 58 -8.29 2.91 16.42
C HIS A 58 -7.77 4.12 15.62
N HIS A 59 -8.67 5.03 15.24
CA HIS A 59 -8.41 6.06 14.22
C HIS A 59 -7.11 6.83 14.45
N ASP A 60 -6.92 7.40 15.63
CA ASP A 60 -5.78 8.29 15.90
C ASP A 60 -4.44 7.53 15.87
N GLU A 61 -4.41 6.31 16.43
CA GLU A 61 -3.23 5.44 16.41
C GLU A 61 -2.90 4.99 14.99
N VAL A 62 -3.91 4.51 14.24
CA VAL A 62 -3.74 4.06 12.85
C VAL A 62 -3.26 5.21 11.97
N MET A 63 -3.83 6.40 12.11
CA MET A 63 -3.45 7.56 11.30
C MET A 63 -2.07 8.10 11.64
N ALA A 64 -1.68 8.07 12.91
CA ALA A 64 -0.34 8.45 13.33
C ALA A 64 0.72 7.52 12.74
N GLU A 65 0.53 6.20 12.83
CA GLU A 65 1.46 5.22 12.24
C GLU A 65 1.45 5.27 10.71
N TYR A 66 0.28 5.41 10.10
CA TYR A 66 0.17 5.58 8.65
C TYR A 66 0.93 6.82 8.17
N GLN A 67 0.87 7.95 8.89
CA GLN A 67 1.64 9.15 8.54
C GLN A 67 3.16 8.90 8.65
N LYS A 68 3.62 8.20 9.69
CA LYS A 68 5.04 7.81 9.81
C LYS A 68 5.52 6.95 8.63
N ILE A 69 4.67 6.04 8.16
CA ILE A 69 4.96 5.22 6.98
C ILE A 69 5.13 6.12 5.75
N LEU A 70 4.17 7.03 5.49
CA LEU A 70 4.25 7.97 4.37
C LEU A 70 5.50 8.86 4.43
N ASP A 71 5.81 9.40 5.61
CA ASP A 71 6.96 10.27 5.81
C ASP A 71 8.26 9.52 5.53
N ARG A 72 8.39 8.29 6.03
CA ARG A 72 9.54 7.42 5.75
C ARG A 72 9.69 7.16 4.25
N HIS A 73 8.60 6.93 3.53
CA HIS A 73 8.64 6.73 2.08
C HIS A 73 9.04 8.01 1.33
N ARG A 74 8.54 9.17 1.76
CA ARG A 74 8.87 10.48 1.16
C ARG A 74 10.33 10.87 1.38
N SER A 75 10.86 10.60 2.57
CA SER A 75 12.24 10.95 2.93
C SER A 75 13.26 9.88 2.56
N TYR A 76 12.83 8.76 1.96
CA TYR A 76 13.73 7.67 1.65
C TYR A 76 14.70 8.06 0.52
N GLU A 77 15.99 8.09 0.85
CA GLU A 77 17.05 8.29 -0.13
C GLU A 77 17.73 6.97 -0.48
N TYR A 78 17.73 6.64 -1.77
CA TYR A 78 18.50 5.52 -2.27
C TYR A 78 20.01 5.74 -2.06
N PRO A 79 20.76 4.70 -1.66
CA PRO A 79 22.22 4.71 -1.69
C PRO A 79 22.77 5.05 -3.08
N ALA A 80 24.00 5.60 -3.14
CA ALA A 80 24.58 6.12 -4.37
C ALA A 80 24.70 5.06 -5.50
N ASP A 81 25.06 3.83 -5.15
CA ASP A 81 25.13 2.70 -6.08
C ASP A 81 23.74 2.33 -6.64
N VAL A 82 22.70 2.40 -5.82
CA VAL A 82 21.32 2.16 -6.24
C VAL A 82 20.84 3.29 -7.15
N LYS A 83 21.11 4.55 -6.80
CA LYS A 83 20.81 5.73 -7.65
C LYS A 83 21.44 5.57 -9.05
N GLU A 84 22.71 5.15 -9.12
CA GLU A 84 23.41 4.93 -10.38
C GLU A 84 22.83 3.77 -11.19
N ARG A 85 22.48 2.64 -10.55
CA ARG A 85 21.80 1.52 -11.22
C ARG A 85 20.45 1.94 -11.81
N LEU A 86 19.66 2.73 -11.06
CA LEU A 86 18.38 3.26 -11.52
C LEU A 86 18.57 4.18 -12.74
N ARG A 87 19.57 5.07 -12.71
CA ARG A 87 19.91 5.94 -13.85
C ARG A 87 20.20 5.13 -15.10
N ARG A 88 21.10 4.14 -15.01
CA ARG A 88 21.45 3.27 -16.16
C ARG A 88 20.26 2.51 -16.72
N ASN A 89 19.41 1.98 -15.85
CA ASN A 89 18.22 1.26 -16.28
C ASN A 89 17.23 2.19 -17.01
N ARG A 90 17.06 3.42 -16.51
CA ARG A 90 16.22 4.44 -17.15
C ARG A 90 16.74 4.81 -18.53
N GLU A 91 18.04 5.03 -18.69
CA GLU A 91 18.66 5.35 -19.99
C GLU A 91 18.47 4.24 -21.01
N LYS A 92 18.68 2.98 -20.60
CA LYS A 92 18.42 1.81 -21.46
C LYS A 92 16.96 1.74 -21.91
N PHE A 93 16.03 1.99 -21.00
CA PHE A 93 14.61 1.98 -21.31
C PHE A 93 14.24 3.11 -22.28
N GLN A 94 14.75 4.32 -22.06
CA GLN A 94 14.52 5.47 -22.94
C GLN A 94 15.07 5.25 -24.36
N ALA A 95 16.26 4.65 -24.48
CA ALA A 95 16.84 4.29 -25.78
C ALA A 95 15.92 3.31 -26.53
N ARG A 96 15.48 2.24 -25.86
CA ARG A 96 14.53 1.28 -26.46
C ARG A 96 13.21 1.92 -26.87
N LEU A 97 12.70 2.85 -26.07
CA LEU A 97 11.46 3.55 -26.40
C LEU A 97 11.61 4.42 -27.65
N ALA A 98 12.76 5.10 -27.80
CA ALA A 98 13.07 5.91 -28.98
C ALA A 98 13.21 5.06 -30.24
N GLU A 99 13.86 3.88 -30.15
CA GLU A 99 13.98 2.93 -31.27
C GLU A 99 12.60 2.45 -31.76
N LEU A 100 11.69 2.11 -30.83
CA LEU A 100 10.33 1.68 -31.16
C LEU A 100 9.49 2.80 -31.79
N GLN A 101 9.70 4.06 -31.38
CA GLN A 101 8.99 5.22 -31.93
C GLN A 101 9.52 5.65 -33.30
N ALA A 102 10.73 5.25 -33.66
CA ALA A 102 11.36 5.54 -34.94
C ALA A 102 11.06 4.49 -36.03
N THR A 103 10.30 3.44 -35.70
CA THR A 103 9.87 2.36 -36.61
C THR A 103 8.40 2.53 -36.96
#